data_AF-A0A1A8RRI6-F1
#
_entry.id   AF-A0A1A8RRI6-F1
#
_cell.length_a   1.000
_cell.length_b   1.000
_cell.length_c   1.000
_cell.angle_alpha   90.00
_cell.angle_beta   90.00
_cell.angle_gamma   90.00
#
_symmetry.space_group_name_H-M   'P 1'
#
loop_
_entity.id
_entity.type
_entity.pdbx_description
1 polymer ?
#
loop_
_entity_poly.entity_id
_entity_poly.type
_entity_poly.pdbx_seq_one_letter_code
_entity_poly.pdbx_strand_id
1 'polypeptide(L)' 'STKKSRNNRSRKLDNMIKEFGLCDVWRKMHPLEKDFTHYSAAHKVHSRIDYFLINNYDVYRVQACKIG' A
#
# COMPACT_ATOMS: atom_id res chain seq x y z
N SER A 1 -7.11 -8.88 -26.07
CA SER A 1 -7.26 -8.32 -24.71
C SER A 1 -6.88 -9.36 -23.66
N THR A 2 -5.64 -9.35 -23.18
CA THR A 2 -5.16 -10.27 -22.14
C THR A 2 -5.76 -9.87 -20.79
N LYS A 3 -6.75 -10.65 -20.32
CA LYS A 3 -7.30 -10.54 -18.95
C LYS A 3 -6.16 -10.80 -17.96
N LYS A 4 -5.65 -9.73 -17.34
CA LYS A 4 -4.66 -9.82 -16.25
C LYS A 4 -5.31 -10.57 -15.09
N SER A 5 -4.90 -11.81 -14.86
CA SER A 5 -5.32 -12.60 -13.70
C SER A 5 -5.13 -11.76 -12.44
N ARG A 6 -6.21 -11.51 -11.71
CA ARG A 6 -6.19 -10.68 -10.51
C ARG A 6 -5.38 -11.44 -9.46
N ASN A 7 -4.16 -10.97 -9.18
CA ASN A 7 -3.20 -11.66 -8.31
C ASN A 7 -3.84 -11.94 -6.92
N ASN A 8 -4.10 -13.22 -6.65
CA ASN A 8 -4.78 -13.68 -5.43
C ASN A 8 -4.00 -13.30 -4.16
N ARG A 9 -2.67 -13.18 -4.23
CA ARG A 9 -1.82 -12.87 -3.08
C ARG A 9 -2.00 -11.45 -2.56
N SER A 10 -2.09 -10.46 -3.45
CA SER A 10 -2.31 -9.08 -3.05
C SER A 10 -3.65 -8.91 -2.34
N ARG A 11 -4.70 -9.56 -2.85
CA ARG A 11 -6.02 -9.55 -2.21
C ARG A 11 -6.03 -10.25 -0.85
N LYS A 12 -5.28 -11.36 -0.70
CA LYS A 12 -5.11 -12.01 0.60
C LYS A 12 -4.38 -11.12 1.60
N LEU A 13 -3.31 -10.44 1.18
CA LEU A 13 -2.61 -9.48 2.02
C LEU A 13 -3.55 -8.33 2.45
N ASP A 14 -4.32 -7.77 1.51
CA ASP A 14 -5.30 -6.72 1.81
C ASP A 14 -6.36 -7.19 2.82
N ASN A 15 -6.82 -8.43 2.69
CA ASN A 15 -7.78 -9.01 3.63
C ASN A 15 -7.14 -9.22 5.01
N MET A 16 -5.93 -9.77 5.07
CA MET A 16 -5.20 -9.94 6.33
C MET A 16 -4.99 -8.60 7.05
N ILE A 17 -4.53 -7.56 6.33
CA ILE A 17 -4.37 -6.22 6.89
C ILE A 17 -5.67 -5.74 7.53
N LYS A 18 -6.81 -5.94 6.85
CA LYS A 18 -8.14 -5.56 7.39
C LYS A 18 -8.56 -6.41 8.58
N GLU A 19 -8.36 -7.73 8.51
CA GLU A 19 -8.72 -8.69 9.57
C GLU A 19 -7.94 -8.41 10.87
N PHE A 20 -6.67 -8.04 10.77
CA PHE A 20 -5.86 -7.61 11.92
C PHE A 20 -6.17 -6.18 12.40
N GLY A 21 -7.14 -5.50 11.81
CA GLY A 21 -7.49 -4.13 12.18
C GLY A 21 -6.38 -3.13 11.86
N LEU A 22 -5.54 -3.42 10.87
CA LEU A 22 -4.47 -2.55 10.42
C LEU A 22 -4.90 -1.69 9.21
N CYS A 23 -4.18 -0.61 8.98
CA CYS A 23 -4.35 0.27 7.83
C CYS A 23 -3.00 0.76 7.33
N ASP A 24 -2.84 0.76 6.00
CA ASP A 24 -1.77 1.47 5.32
C ASP A 24 -2.08 2.98 5.32
N VAL A 25 -1.51 3.70 6.29
CA VAL A 25 -1.86 5.11 6.53
C VAL A 25 -1.48 6.02 5.37
N TRP A 26 -0.40 5.71 4.65
CA TRP A 26 0.01 6.49 3.49
C TRP A 26 -1.10 6.51 2.43
N ARG A 27 -1.66 5.34 2.09
CA ARG A 27 -2.74 5.26 1.10
C ARG A 27 -4.02 5.97 1.56
N LYS A 28 -4.28 6.01 2.88
CA LYS A 28 -5.44 6.69 3.46
C LYS A 28 -5.31 8.22 3.39
N MET A 29 -4.11 8.76 3.61
CA MET A 29 -3.84 10.20 3.50
C MET A 29 -3.68 10.67 2.05
N HIS A 30 -3.24 9.79 1.15
CA HIS A 30 -2.94 10.10 -0.24
C HIS A 30 -3.74 9.22 -1.24
N PRO A 31 -5.09 9.33 -1.25
CA PRO A 31 -5.94 8.42 -2.02
C PRO A 31 -5.79 8.58 -3.54
N LEU A 32 -5.42 9.77 -4.01
CA LEU A 32 -5.30 10.10 -5.44
C LEU A 32 -3.84 10.13 -5.92
N GLU A 33 -2.88 10.12 -5.00
CA GLU A 33 -1.47 10.25 -5.34
C GLU A 33 -0.84 8.89 -5.64
N LYS A 34 0.24 8.94 -6.43
CA LYS A 34 1.07 7.79 -6.77
C LYS A 34 2.49 8.13 -6.42
N ASP A 35 3.06 7.31 -5.55
CA ASP A 35 4.45 7.38 -5.16
C ASP A 35 5.00 5.97 -4.98
N PHE A 36 6.32 5.84 -5.00
CA PHE A 36 7.02 4.57 -5.14
C PHE A 36 8.23 4.49 -4.21
N THR A 37 8.45 3.32 -3.62
CA THR A 37 9.59 3.08 -2.71
C THR A 37 10.66 2.22 -3.33
N HIS A 38 10.37 1.59 -4.48
CA HIS A 38 11.30 0.72 -5.19
C HIS A 38 11.23 0.93 -6.70
N TYR A 39 12.40 0.95 -7.34
CA TYR A 39 12.54 0.87 -8.78
C TYR A 39 13.21 -0.44 -9.18
N SER A 40 12.54 -1.23 -10.02
CA SER A 40 13.12 -2.42 -10.61
C SER A 40 13.79 -2.07 -11.94
N ALA A 41 15.11 -1.97 -11.97
CA ALA A 41 15.87 -1.67 -13.18
C ALA A 41 15.66 -2.72 -14.29
N ALA A 42 15.61 -4.00 -13.92
CA ALA A 42 15.40 -5.11 -14.86
C ALA A 42 14.07 -5.02 -15.61
N HIS A 43 13.02 -4.49 -14.96
CA HIS A 43 11.69 -4.37 -15.53
C HIS A 43 11.31 -2.93 -15.91
N LYS A 44 12.17 -1.95 -15.59
CA LYS A 44 11.95 -0.51 -15.78
C LYS A 44 10.62 -0.02 -15.21
N VAL A 45 10.23 -0.56 -14.05
CA VAL A 45 8.97 -0.20 -13.38
C VAL A 45 9.23 0.22 -11.95
N HIS A 46 8.41 1.17 -11.50
CA HIS A 46 8.35 1.57 -10.11
C HIS A 46 7.23 0.82 -9.37
N SER A 47 7.48 0.45 -8.12
CA SER A 47 6.52 -0.19 -7.23
C SER A 47 6.59 0.41 -5.84
N ARG A 48 5.48 0.31 -5.10
CA ARG A 48 5.41 0.62 -3.68
C ARG A 48 5.23 -0.69 -2.93
N ILE A 49 6.32 -1.20 -2.36
CA ILE A 49 6.35 -2.49 -1.66
C ILE A 49 6.56 -2.33 -0.15
N ASP A 50 6.86 -1.11 0.29
CA ASP A 50 6.97 -0.75 1.70
C ASP A 50 5.67 -0.07 2.15
N TYR A 51 5.13 -0.52 3.28
CA TYR A 51 3.83 -0.11 3.81
C TYR A 51 3.98 0.47 5.22
N PHE A 52 3.17 1.47 5.53
CA PHE A 52 3.05 2.01 6.89
C PHE A 52 1.80 1.44 7.55
N LEU A 53 1.90 0.21 8.06
CA LEU A 53 0.78 -0.46 8.72
C LEU A 53 0.69 -0.03 10.18
N ILE A 54 -0.44 0.57 10.54
CA ILE A 54 -0.76 0.94 11.92
C ILE A 54 -2.12 0.40 12.32
N ASN A 55 -2.38 0.31 13.62
CA ASN A 55 -3.71 -0.01 14.11
C ASN A 55 -4.70 1.08 13.68
N ASN A 56 -5.87 0.68 13.18
CA ASN A 56 -6.94 1.59 12.80
C ASN A 56 -7.30 2.59 13.91
N TYR A 57 -7.23 2.16 15.17
CA TYR A 57 -7.51 3.03 16.32
C TYR A 57 -6.47 4.13 16.51
N ASP A 58 -5.23 3.98 16.03
CA ASP A 58 -4.18 4.98 16.19
C ASP A 58 -4.05 5.93 14.99
N VAL A 59 -4.84 5.73 13.92
CA VAL A 59 -4.75 6.53 12.69
C VAL A 59 -4.94 8.03 12.96
N TYR A 60 -5.82 8.40 13.89
CA TYR A 60 -6.07 9.82 14.21
C TYR A 60 -4.85 10.54 14.81
N ARG A 61 -3.84 9.79 15.29
CA ARG A 61 -2.60 10.34 15.86
C ARG A 61 -1.56 10.67 14.80
N VAL A 62 -1.74 10.19 13.57
CA VAL A 62 -0.79 10.43 12.48
C VAL A 62 -1.00 11.83 11.91
N GLN A 63 0.01 12.68 12.05
CA GLN A 63 -0.01 14.07 11.56
C GLN A 63 0.38 14.19 10.09
N ALA A 64 1.33 13.37 9.63
CA ALA A 64 1.79 13.33 8.24
C ALA A 64 2.40 11.97 7.93
N CYS A 65 2.29 11.53 6.68
CA CYS A 65 2.95 10.33 6.17
C CYS A 65 3.43 10.63 4.76
N LYS A 66 4.73 10.61 4.50
CA LYS A 66 5.30 10.99 3.20
C LYS A 66 6.24 9.90 2.70
N ILE A 67 6.25 9.71 1.39
CA ILE A 67 7.30 9.01 0.67
C ILE A 67 8.16 10.10 0.02
N GLY A 68 9.47 9.89 -0.01
CA GLY A 68 10.47 10.90 -0.39
C GLY A 68 10.69 11.00 -1.89
#